data_AF-A0A2T7JXD3-F1
#
_entry.id   AF-A0A2T7JXD3-F1
#
_cell.length_a   1.000
_cell.length_b   1.000
_cell.length_c   1.000
_cell.angle_alpha   90.00
_cell.angle_beta   90.00
_cell.angle_gamma   90.00
#
_symmetry.space_group_name_H-M   'P 1'
#
loop_
_entity.id
_entity.type
_entity.pdbx_description
1 polymer ?
#
loop_
_entity_poly.entity_id
_entity_poly.type
_entity_poly.pdbx_seq_one_letter_code
_entity_poly.pdbx_strand_id
1 'polypeptide(L)' 'MPTLFFLITVVLFAMMQFGFYLDSSILRKIWVIIMALLPIAGLITAIKGRRGSAKPWLIIGNVILILTVTIMSVQAIIY' A
#
# COMPACT_ATOMS: atom_id res chain seq x y z
N MET A 1 -13.21 -8.15 3.31
CA MET A 1 -12.43 -6.98 3.75
C MET A 1 -10.99 -6.93 3.20
N PRO A 2 -10.16 -8.00 3.14
CA PRO A 2 -8.77 -7.87 2.66
C PRO A 2 -8.65 -7.49 1.17
N THR A 3 -9.59 -7.95 0.33
CA THR A 3 -9.63 -7.56 -1.10
C THR A 3 -9.93 -6.08 -1.31
N LEU A 4 -10.73 -5.46 -0.43
CA LEU A 4 -11.06 -4.04 -0.51
C LEU A 4 -9.84 -3.18 -0.18
N PHE A 5 -9.13 -3.52 0.92
CA PHE A 5 -7.88 -2.84 1.28
C PHE A 5 -6.83 -2.98 0.18
N PHE A 6 -6.69 -4.17 -0.40
CA PHE A 6 -5.79 -4.40 -1.52
C PHE A 6 -6.15 -3.53 -2.73
N LEU A 7 -7.42 -3.50 -3.15
CA LEU A 7 -7.87 -2.68 -4.28
C LEU A 7 -7.66 -1.18 -4.04
N ILE A 8 -8.01 -0.68 -2.86
CA ILE A 8 -7.80 0.73 -2.49
C ILE A 8 -6.30 1.06 -2.55
N THR A 9 -5.45 0.19 -2.02
CA THR A 9 -3.99 0.40 -2.04
C THR A 9 -3.45 0.45 -3.46
N VAL A 10 -3.92 -0.45 -4.34
CA VAL A 10 -3.54 -0.45 -5.77
C VAL A 10 -3.99 0.84 -6.48
N VAL A 11 -5.21 1.31 -6.23
CA VAL A 11 -5.73 2.55 -6.84
C VAL A 11 -4.92 3.75 -6.39
N LEU A 12 -4.71 3.89 -5.07
CA LEU A 12 -3.89 4.99 -4.53
C LEU A 12 -2.47 4.95 -5.10
N PHE A 13 -1.92 3.74 -5.28
CA PHE A 13 -0.58 3.56 -5.84
C PHE A 13 -0.51 3.98 -7.31
N ALA A 14 -1.51 3.59 -8.10
CA ALA A 14 -1.62 4.02 -9.49
C ALA A 14 -1.70 5.55 -9.59
N MET A 15 -2.51 6.21 -8.77
CA MET A 15 -2.61 7.69 -8.76
C MET A 15 -1.25 8.36 -8.52
N MET A 16 -0.43 7.82 -7.63
CA MET A 16 0.92 8.34 -7.37
C MET A 16 1.87 8.16 -8.57
N GLN A 17 1.82 7.00 -9.23
CA GLN A 17 2.60 6.71 -10.45
C GLN A 17 2.21 7.62 -11.62
N PHE A 18 0.94 7.96 -11.76
CA PHE A 18 0.44 8.88 -12.80
C PHE A 18 0.71 10.37 -12.50
N GLY A 19 1.55 10.68 -11.52
CA GLY A 19 2.03 12.04 -11.29
C GLY A 19 1.06 12.92 -10.50
N PHE A 20 0.21 12.33 -9.66
CA PHE A 20 -0.56 13.10 -8.68
C PHE A 20 0.38 13.58 -7.56
N TYR A 21 1.18 14.60 -7.86
CA TYR A 21 2.10 15.20 -6.90
C TYR A 21 1.31 16.11 -5.96
N LEU A 22 1.26 15.75 -4.69
CA LEU A 22 0.85 16.69 -3.65
C LEU A 22 1.96 17.74 -3.54
N ASP A 23 1.65 18.98 -3.94
CA ASP A 23 2.56 20.15 -3.87
C ASP A 23 2.98 20.46 -2.43
N SER A 24 2.10 20.18 -1.47
CA SER A 24 2.40 20.39 -0.06
C SER A 24 3.24 19.25 0.50
N SER A 25 4.39 19.62 1.08
CA SER A 25 5.33 18.70 1.75
C SER A 25 4.71 17.94 2.93
N ILE A 26 3.72 18.55 3.61
CA ILE A 26 3.00 17.92 4.73
C ILE A 26 2.01 16.87 4.20
N LEU A 27 1.23 17.22 3.17
CA LEU A 27 0.29 16.29 2.55
C LEU A 27 1.00 15.07 1.96
N ARG A 28 2.19 15.26 1.37
CA ARG A 28 3.04 14.17 0.88
C ARG A 28 3.47 13.21 1.99
N LYS A 29 3.85 13.73 3.18
CA LYS A 29 4.21 12.90 4.34
C LYS A 29 3.03 12.10 4.86
N ILE A 30 1.87 12.73 5.02
CA ILE A 30 0.63 12.07 5.46
C ILE A 30 0.24 10.97 4.47
N TRP A 31 0.36 11.25 3.16
CA TRP A 31 0.10 10.28 2.11
C TRP A 31 1.01 9.05 2.19
N VAL A 32 2.32 9.26 2.34
CA VAL A 32 3.29 8.15 2.50
C VAL A 32 2.95 7.28 3.71
N ILE A 33 2.56 7.88 4.84
CA ILE A 33 2.14 7.15 6.03
C ILE A 33 0.90 6.28 5.75
N ILE A 34 -0.11 6.84 5.09
CA ILE A 34 -1.34 6.12 4.70
C ILE A 34 -0.99 4.94 3.78
N MET A 35 -0.15 5.17 2.78
CA MET A 35 0.29 4.18 1.79
C MET A 35 1.13 3.05 2.38
N ALA A 36 1.88 3.32 3.45
CA ALA A 36 2.61 2.30 4.17
C ALA A 36 1.69 1.44 5.05
N LEU A 37 0.72 2.05 5.73
CA LEU A 37 -0.13 1.36 6.71
C LEU A 37 -1.23 0.50 6.06
N LEU A 38 -1.79 0.93 4.93
CA LEU A 38 -2.87 0.25 4.21
C LEU A 38 -2.55 -1.19 3.78
N PRO A 39 -1.43 -1.47 3.08
CA PRO A 39 -1.09 -2.82 2.69
C PRO A 39 -0.64 -3.68 3.88
N ILE A 40 -0.12 -3.08 4.95
CA ILE A 40 0.15 -3.81 6.21
C ILE A 40 -1.16 -4.29 6.85
N ALA A 41 -2.17 -3.42 6.93
CA ALA A 41 -3.50 -3.80 7.40
C ALA A 41 -4.16 -4.85 6.48
N GLY A 42 -4.01 -4.69 5.16
CA GLY A 42 -4.42 -5.66 4.15
C GLY A 42 -3.76 -7.03 4.33
N LEU A 43 -2.46 -7.05 4.63
CA LEU A 43 -1.69 -8.26 4.90
C LEU A 43 -2.14 -8.94 6.19
N ILE A 44 -2.26 -8.20 7.29
CA ILE A 44 -2.71 -8.74 8.58
C ILE A 44 -4.11 -9.35 8.44
N THR A 45 -5.02 -8.67 7.76
CA THR A 45 -6.39 -9.18 7.52
C THR A 45 -6.42 -10.37 6.56
N ALA A 46 -5.52 -10.44 5.59
CA ALA A 46 -5.37 -11.58 4.69
C ALA A 46 -4.82 -12.83 5.43
N ILE A 47 -3.86 -12.64 6.35
CA ILE A 47 -3.27 -13.71 7.16
C ILE A 47 -4.23 -14.18 8.25
N LYS A 48 -4.97 -13.27 8.89
CA LYS A 48 -5.94 -13.57 9.95
C LYS A 48 -7.29 -14.08 9.41
N GLY A 49 -7.45 -14.19 8.08
CA GLY A 49 -8.62 -14.77 7.45
C GLY A 49 -8.82 -16.24 7.86
N ARG A 50 -10.09 -16.68 8.00
CA ARG A 50 -10.44 -18.05 8.43
C ARG A 50 -9.62 -19.10 7.66
N ARG A 51 -9.03 -20.07 8.38
CA ARG A 51 -8.33 -21.24 7.83
C ARG A 51 -9.21 -21.86 6.72
N GLY A 52 -8.74 -21.81 5.47
CA GLY A 52 -9.46 -22.31 4.28
C GLY A 52 -9.89 -21.25 3.26
N SER A 53 -9.89 -19.96 3.60
CA SER A 53 -10.23 -18.86 2.66
C SER A 53 -9.09 -17.83 2.52
N ALA A 54 -7.88 -18.16 2.97
CA ALA A 54 -6.71 -17.33 2.76
C ALA A 54 -6.33 -17.39 1.26
N LYS A 55 -6.59 -16.30 0.54
CA LYS A 55 -6.25 -16.17 -0.88
C LYS A 55 -4.74 -15.85 -0.98
N PRO A 56 -3.87 -16.78 -1.41
CA PRO A 56 -2.41 -16.61 -1.37
C PRO A 56 -1.97 -15.39 -2.19
N TRP A 57 -2.68 -15.10 -3.28
CA TRP A 57 -2.42 -13.94 -4.13
C TRP A 57 -2.62 -12.60 -3.40
N LEU A 58 -3.51 -12.51 -2.40
CA LEU A 58 -3.67 -11.27 -1.62
C LEU A 58 -2.51 -11.06 -0.67
N ILE A 59 -1.92 -12.14 -0.14
CA ILE A 59 -0.75 -12.06 0.74
C ILE A 59 0.45 -11.59 -0.08
N ILE A 60 0.72 -12.26 -1.21
CA ILE A 60 1.82 -11.90 -2.11
C ILE A 60 1.65 -10.46 -2.63
N GLY A 61 0.44 -10.09 -3.05
CA GLY A 61 0.15 -8.74 -3.54
C GLY A 61 0.40 -7.66 -2.49
N ASN A 62 -0.04 -7.85 -1.24
CA ASN A 62 0.23 -6.88 -0.18
C ASN A 62 1.73 -6.80 0.16
N VAL A 63 2.47 -7.92 0.12
CA VAL A 63 3.93 -7.91 0.32
C VAL A 63 4.64 -7.10 -0.77
N ILE A 64 4.26 -7.30 -2.05
CA ILE A 64 4.80 -6.53 -3.17
C ILE A 64 4.50 -5.04 -2.99
N LEU A 65 3.25 -4.68 -2.67
CA LEU A 65 2.87 -3.29 -2.43
C LEU A 65 3.69 -2.65 -1.29
N ILE A 66 3.92 -3.36 -0.19
CA ILE A 66 4.78 -2.88 0.91
C ILE A 66 6.20 -2.60 0.41
N LEU A 67 6.80 -3.54 -0.34
CA LEU A 67 8.15 -3.37 -0.88
C LEU A 67 8.22 -2.16 -1.82
N THR A 68 7.27 -2.03 -2.74
CA THR A 68 7.25 -0.93 -3.70
C THR A 68 7.06 0.42 -3.01
N VAL A 69 6.12 0.54 -2.08
CA VAL A 69 5.90 1.78 -1.30
C VAL A 69 7.14 2.13 -0.49
N THR A 70 7.83 1.14 0.10
CA THR A 70 9.06 1.36 0.87
C THR A 70 10.16 1.94 -0.02
N ILE A 71 10.39 1.34 -1.20
CA ILE A 71 11.40 1.82 -2.16
C ILE A 71 11.07 3.25 -2.63
N MET A 72 9.82 3.52 -2.99
CA MET A 72 9.39 4.85 -3.42
C MET A 72 9.49 5.90 -2.29
N SER A 73 9.22 5.50 -1.05
CA SER A 73 9.38 6.39 0.11
C SER A 73 10.84 6.75 0.33
N VAL A 74 11.76 5.79 0.16
CA VAL A 74 13.20 6.06 0.21
C VAL A 74 13.62 6.99 -0.92
N GLN A 75 13.15 6.76 -2.15
CA GLN A 75 13.43 7.65 -3.28
C GLN A 75 12.92 9.07 -3.03
N ALA A 76 11.72 9.23 -2.48
CA ALA A 76 11.14 10.55 -2.15
C ALA A 76 11.85 11.29 -1.00
N ILE A 77 12.76 10.64 -0.27
CA ILE A 77 13.61 11.26 0.76
C ILE A 77 14.98 11.62 0.18
N ILE A 78 15.51 10.79 -0.72
CA ILE A 78 16.83 10.97 -1.34
C ILE A 78 16.80 12.04 -2.44
N TYR A 79 15.70 12.12 -3.20
CA TYR A 79 15.46 13.08 -4.28
C TYR A 79 14.46 14.15 -3.85
#